data_AF-A0A9X9XTW5-F1
#
_entry.id   AF-A0A9X9XTW5-F1
#
_cell.length_a   1.000
_cell.length_b   1.000
_cell.length_c   1.000
_cell.angle_alpha   90.00
_cell.angle_beta   90.00
_cell.angle_gamma   90.00
#
_symmetry.space_group_name_H-M   'P 1'
#
loop_
_entity.id
_entity.type
_entity.pdbx_description
1 polymer ?
#
loop_
_entity_poly.entity_id
_entity_poly.type
_entity_poly.pdbx_seq_one_letter_code
_entity_poly.pdbx_strand_id
1 'polypeptide(L)' 'MRAEMIEMTEAFMASCKNPGAILFECTNMCPFSKDVAEVSNLPVFDINTLINFFYRAAHPVPFLR' A
#
# COMPACT_ATOMS: atom_id res chain seq x y z
N MET A 1 12.35 -8.38 7.10
CA MET A 1 11.32 -7.38 6.72
C MET A 1 10.57 -7.64 5.41
N ARG A 2 11.14 -7.60 4.18
CA ARG A 2 10.33 -7.85 2.96
C ARG A 2 9.66 -9.24 2.97
N ALA A 3 10.42 -10.29 3.27
CA ALA A 3 9.90 -11.65 3.37
C ALA A 3 8.82 -11.78 4.45
N GLU A 4 9.05 -11.18 5.63
CA GLU A 4 8.06 -11.14 6.73
C GLU A 4 6.75 -10.45 6.29
N MET A 5 6.83 -9.34 5.53
CA MET A 5 5.63 -8.67 5.02
C MET A 5 4.83 -9.56 4.07
N ILE A 6 5.51 -10.33 3.22
CA ILE A 6 4.88 -11.28 2.31
C ILE A 6 4.21 -12.41 3.11
N GLU A 7 4.93 -13.02 4.04
CA GLU A 7 4.41 -14.11 4.89
C GLU A 7 3.18 -13.66 5.69
N MET A 8 3.23 -12.47 6.29
CA MET A 8 2.08 -11.89 7.00
C MET A 8 0.89 -11.64 6.07
N THR A 9 1.15 -11.22 4.83
CA THR A 9 0.11 -10.99 3.82
C THR A 9 -0.55 -12.32 3.43
N GLU A 10 0.22 -13.36 3.17
CA GLU A 10 -0.30 -14.70 2.85
C GLU A 10 -1.14 -15.27 4.01
N ALA A 11 -0.67 -15.12 5.24
CA ALA A 11 -1.41 -15.50 6.45
C ALA A 11 -2.72 -14.70 6.61
N PHE A 12 -2.69 -13.40 6.32
CA PHE A 12 -3.90 -12.57 6.31
C PHE A 12 -4.91 -13.04 5.26
N MET A 13 -4.46 -13.28 4.03
CA MET A 13 -5.32 -13.76 2.93
C MET A 13 -5.93 -15.14 3.23
N ALA A 14 -5.22 -16.01 3.96
CA ALA A 14 -5.75 -17.29 4.39
C ALA A 14 -6.81 -17.18 5.51
N SER A 15 -6.70 -16.17 6.37
CA SER A 15 -7.59 -16.00 7.53
C SER A 15 -8.83 -15.15 7.25
N CYS A 16 -8.76 -14.22 6.28
CA CYS A 16 -9.88 -13.39 5.87
C CYS A 16 -10.59 -14.00 4.65
N LYS A 17 -11.86 -14.40 4.78
CA LYS A 17 -12.59 -15.08 3.69
C LYS A 17 -12.85 -14.23 2.44
N ASN A 18 -12.97 -12.92 2.57
CA ASN A 18 -13.28 -12.03 1.43
C ASN A 18 -12.76 -10.60 1.68
N PRO A 19 -11.43 -10.39 1.74
CA PRO A 19 -10.84 -9.07 1.92
C PRO A 19 -11.07 -8.21 0.66
N GLY A 20 -11.43 -6.93 0.87
CA GLY A 20 -11.65 -5.97 -0.22
C GLY A 20 -10.46 -5.03 -0.49
N ALA A 21 -9.64 -4.78 0.53
CA ALA A 21 -8.45 -3.93 0.47
C ALA A 21 -7.59 -4.14 1.72
N ILE A 22 -6.35 -3.63 1.69
CA ILE A 22 -5.43 -3.61 2.83
C ILE A 22 -5.07 -2.16 3.14
N LEU A 23 -5.03 -1.80 4.42
CA LEU A 23 -4.57 -0.49 4.91
C LEU A 23 -3.34 -0.67 5.79
N PHE A 24 -2.26 0.02 5.47
CA PHE A 24 -1.07 0.09 6.33
C PHE A 24 -1.20 1.25 7.33
N GLU A 25 -1.36 0.89 8.60
CA GLU A 25 -1.40 1.85 9.70
C GLU A 25 -0.02 2.42 10.05
N CYS A 26 1.04 1.61 9.92
CA CYS A 26 2.39 1.98 10.33
C CYS A 26 3.24 2.42 9.12
N THR A 27 3.91 3.56 9.26
CA THR A 27 4.79 4.14 8.23
C THR A 27 5.94 3.21 7.82
N ASN A 28 6.38 2.33 8.71
CA ASN A 28 7.48 1.39 8.45
C ASN A 28 7.10 0.28 7.46
N MET A 29 5.81 0.06 7.24
CA MET A 29 5.30 -0.95 6.31
C MET A 29 5.13 -0.38 4.89
N CYS A 30 4.96 0.93 4.76
CA CYS A 30 4.71 1.61 3.49
C CYS A 30 5.72 1.30 2.37
N PRO A 31 7.03 1.11 2.62
CA PRO A 31 7.97 0.70 1.57
C PRO A 31 7.61 -0.63 0.86
N PHE A 32 6.79 -1.48 1.49
CA PHE A 32 6.40 -2.79 0.98
C PHE A 32 4.97 -2.83 0.42
N SER A 33 4.29 -1.69 0.31
CA SER A 33 2.87 -1.67 -0.14
C SER A 33 2.70 -2.25 -1.53
N LYS A 34 3.68 -2.03 -2.41
CA LYS A 34 3.72 -2.65 -3.74
C LYS A 34 3.84 -4.18 -3.67
N ASP A 35 4.77 -4.70 -2.87
CA ASP A 35 4.96 -6.16 -2.71
C ASP A 35 3.69 -6.83 -2.20
N VAL A 36 3.03 -6.21 -1.21
CA VAL A 36 1.78 -6.71 -0.64
C VAL A 36 0.62 -6.63 -1.64
N ALA A 37 0.55 -5.59 -2.46
CA ALA A 37 -0.47 -5.48 -3.51
C ALA A 37 -0.31 -6.60 -4.56
N GLU A 38 0.93 -6.91 -4.96
CA GLU A 38 1.23 -7.99 -5.90
C GLU A 38 0.86 -9.37 -5.33
N VAL A 39 1.16 -9.62 -4.06
CA VAL A 39 0.90 -10.91 -3.39
C VAL A 39 -0.58 -11.11 -3.10
N SER A 40 -1.26 -10.07 -2.59
CA SER A 40 -2.69 -10.17 -2.22
C SER A 40 -3.63 -10.02 -3.41
N ASN A 41 -3.16 -9.42 -4.51
CA ASN A 41 -3.99 -8.97 -5.63
C ASN A 41 -5.14 -8.05 -5.18
N LEU A 42 -4.90 -7.25 -4.13
CA LEU A 42 -5.83 -6.28 -3.57
C LEU A 42 -5.30 -4.85 -3.65
N PRO A 43 -6.18 -3.84 -3.62
CA PRO A 43 -5.78 -2.47 -3.36
C PRO A 43 -5.10 -2.35 -1.99
N VAL A 44 -3.91 -1.74 -1.95
CA VAL A 44 -3.18 -1.43 -0.71
C VAL A 44 -3.12 0.09 -0.54
N PHE A 45 -3.60 0.57 0.60
CA PHE A 45 -3.59 1.96 0.98
C PHE A 45 -2.52 2.20 2.04
N ASP A 46 -1.77 3.28 1.90
CA ASP A 46 -0.74 3.68 2.86
C ASP A 46 -0.65 5.21 2.95
N ILE A 47 -0.09 5.69 4.06
CA ILE A 47 -0.01 7.13 4.36
C ILE A 47 0.92 7.89 3.39
N ASN A 48 1.97 7.25 2.87
CA ASN A 48 2.88 7.89 1.93
C ASN A 48 2.17 8.15 0.60
N THR A 49 1.43 7.15 0.10
CA THR A 49 0.62 7.26 -1.10
C THR A 49 -0.47 8.32 -0.94
N LEU A 50 -1.16 8.36 0.21
CA LEU A 50 -2.15 9.39 0.51
C LEU A 50 -1.56 10.80 0.50
N ILE A 51 -0.44 11.02 1.20
CA ILE A 51 0.22 12.32 1.27
C ILE A 51 0.69 12.75 -0.13
N ASN A 52 1.30 11.85 -0.90
CA ASN A 52 1.73 12.16 -2.26
C ASN A 52 0.56 12.50 -3.18
N PHE A 53 -0.56 11.79 -3.06
CA PHE A 53 -1.79 12.10 -3.79
C PHE A 53 -2.29 13.51 -3.42
N PHE A 54 -2.44 13.79 -2.12
CA PHE A 54 -2.92 15.09 -1.65
C PHE A 54 -1.98 16.23 -2.07
N TYR A 55 -0.67 16.04 -1.94
CA TYR A 55 0.34 17.00 -2.35
C TYR A 55 0.21 17.32 -3.84
N ARG A 56 0.11 16.32 -4.71
CA ARG A 56 -0.04 16.51 -6.16
C ARG A 56 -1.39 17.13 -6.54
N ALA A 57 -2.45 16.84 -5.79
CA ALA A 57 -3.76 17.46 -6.00
C ALA A 57 -3.73 18.97 -5.66
N ALA A 58 -3.00 19.36 -4.61
CA ALA A 58 -2.85 20.74 -4.19
C ALA A 58 -1.76 21.52 -4.98
N HIS A 59 -0.80 20.81 -5.61
CA HIS A 59 0.33 21.41 -6.32
C HIS A 59 0.40 20.87 -7.76
N PRO A 60 -0.34 21.49 -8.70
CA PRO A 60 -0.29 21.10 -10.11
C PRO A 60 1.13 21.24 -10.67
N VAL A 61 1.66 20.17 -11.26
CA VAL A 61 2.93 20.21 -11.98
C VAL A 61 2.74 20.91 -13.33
N PRO A 62 3.53 21.95 -13.66
CA PRO A 62 3.47 22.59 -14.97
C PRO A 62 3.76 21.58 -16.08
N PHE A 63 2.96 21.63 -17.14
CA PHE A 63 3.29 20.95 -18.37
C PHE A 63 4.50 21.68 -18.99
N LEU A 64 5.69 21.07 -18.98
CA LEU A 64 6.95 21.53 -19.62
C LEU A 64 7.85 22.50 -18.82
N ARG A 65 8.28 22.13 -17.61
CA ARG A 65 9.52 22.70 -17.03
C ARG A 65 10.52 21.60 -16.72
#